data_AF-A0A4Q0GNH4-F1
#
_entry.id   AF-A0A4Q0GNH4-F1
#
_cell.length_a   1.000
_cell.length_b   1.000
_cell.length_c   1.000
_cell.angle_alpha   90.00
_cell.angle_beta   90.00
_cell.angle_gamma   90.00
#
_symmetry.space_group_name_H-M   'P 1'
#
loop_
_entity.id
_entity.type
_entity.pdbx_description
1 polymer ?
#
loop_
_entity_poly.entity_id
_entity_poly.type
_entity_poly.pdbx_seq_one_letter_code
_entity_poly.pdbx_strand_id
1 'polypeptide(L)'
;MSELEDLAGGTGQQAREARRTLKRRSQASARGSSDSDDFSPLLDAFDSLVQRLAPSERRKLGSDIATGLRAANAGRIRPNVEPDGESMEPRKRRKSGRLRAKRIRDEASVSRTAKRSIRQEKMFRGAANPRYLRKESSQGEAQVGFVGAMARIMKVHQYGETDTVTRDPSSPRVTYPARVVLGITPDDRGRILEQISARIAP
;
A
#
# COMPACT_ATOMS: atom_id res chain seq x y z
N MET A 1 40.27 -12.79 26.00
CA MET A 1 39.81 -11.43 25.63
C MET A 1 40.11 -11.24 24.16
N SER A 2 39.15 -10.68 23.41
CA SER A 2 39.27 -10.18 22.03
C SER A 2 39.03 -11.16 20.86
N GLU A 3 37.81 -11.69 20.77
CA GLU A 3 37.18 -12.08 19.48
C GLU A 3 35.69 -11.78 19.59
N LEU A 4 35.26 -10.51 19.42
CA LEU A 4 33.84 -10.15 19.37
C LEU A 4 33.55 -8.70 18.90
N GLU A 5 34.25 -8.18 17.89
CA GLU A 5 33.85 -6.92 17.24
C GLU A 5 34.09 -6.99 15.73
N ASP A 6 33.00 -7.13 14.95
CA ASP A 6 32.73 -6.40 13.69
C ASP A 6 31.64 -7.11 12.85
N LEU A 7 30.40 -7.02 13.37
CA LEU A 7 29.17 -7.41 12.68
C LEU A 7 28.18 -6.24 12.74
N ALA A 8 28.46 -5.14 12.03
CA ALA A 8 27.48 -4.08 11.78
C ALA A 8 27.92 -3.12 10.67
N GLY A 9 27.79 -3.49 9.39
CA GLY A 9 28.14 -2.55 8.30
C GLY A 9 27.59 -2.79 6.90
N GLY A 10 26.83 -3.86 6.62
CA GLY A 10 26.52 -4.23 5.24
C GLY A 10 25.07 -4.61 4.99
N THR A 11 24.15 -3.66 4.85
CA THR A 11 22.79 -3.96 4.33
C THR A 11 22.14 -2.87 3.46
N GLY A 12 22.69 -1.65 3.39
CA GLY A 12 22.12 -0.59 2.52
C GLY A 12 22.71 -0.54 1.09
N GLN A 13 24.00 -0.84 0.97
CA GLN A 13 24.76 -0.65 -0.27
C GLN A 13 24.56 -1.83 -1.24
N GLN A 14 24.53 -3.06 -0.70
CA GLN A 14 24.26 -4.29 -1.45
C GLN A 14 22.83 -4.32 -2.03
N ALA A 15 21.84 -3.80 -1.31
CA ALA A 15 20.46 -3.66 -1.80
C ALA A 15 20.33 -2.59 -2.91
N ARG A 16 21.13 -1.51 -2.85
CA ARG A 16 21.18 -0.48 -3.90
C ARG A 16 21.85 -1.00 -5.17
N GLU A 17 22.90 -1.81 -5.03
CA GLU A 17 23.65 -2.37 -6.14
C GLU A 17 22.86 -3.47 -6.87
N ALA A 18 22.18 -4.35 -6.13
CA ALA A 18 21.27 -5.37 -6.69
C ALA A 18 20.08 -4.77 -7.46
N ARG A 19 19.57 -3.60 -7.05
CA ARG A 19 18.51 -2.87 -7.78
C ARG A 19 19.04 -2.17 -9.03
N ARG A 20 20.31 -1.75 -9.04
CA ARG A 20 20.96 -1.10 -10.19
C ARG A 20 21.25 -2.09 -11.32
N THR A 21 21.58 -3.33 -10.98
CA THR A 21 21.76 -4.43 -11.94
C THR A 21 20.44 -4.94 -12.52
N LEU A 22 19.35 -5.01 -11.71
CA LEU A 22 18.00 -5.30 -12.21
C LEU A 22 17.50 -4.22 -13.19
N LYS A 23 17.73 -2.94 -12.88
CA LYS A 23 17.35 -1.80 -13.75
C LYS A 23 18.13 -1.78 -15.07
N ARG A 24 19.40 -2.22 -15.08
CA ARG A 24 20.20 -2.35 -16.30
C ARG A 24 19.76 -3.54 -17.17
N ARG A 25 19.39 -4.69 -16.55
CA ARG A 25 18.79 -5.83 -17.29
C ARG A 25 17.41 -5.50 -17.85
N SER A 26 16.57 -4.77 -17.12
CA SER A 26 15.27 -4.33 -17.64
C SER A 26 15.39 -3.31 -18.77
N GLN A 27 16.38 -2.39 -18.70
CA GLN A 27 16.65 -1.42 -19.77
C GLN A 27 17.31 -2.04 -21.02
N ALA A 28 18.03 -3.15 -20.87
CA ALA A 28 18.56 -3.91 -22.02
C ALA A 28 17.48 -4.75 -22.72
N SER A 29 16.47 -5.24 -21.99
CA SER A 29 15.33 -5.98 -22.55
C SER A 29 14.31 -5.08 -23.27
N ALA A 30 14.21 -3.80 -22.90
CA ALA A 30 13.21 -2.86 -23.43
C ALA A 30 13.52 -2.26 -24.82
N ARG A 31 14.62 -2.68 -25.47
CA ARG A 31 15.01 -2.19 -26.80
C ARG A 31 14.66 -3.13 -27.97
N GLY A 32 13.92 -4.22 -27.72
CA GLY A 32 13.70 -5.28 -28.72
C GLY A 32 12.28 -5.83 -28.90
N SER A 33 11.24 -5.23 -28.31
CA SER A 33 9.87 -5.78 -28.41
C SER A 33 8.82 -4.67 -28.45
N SER A 34 8.52 -4.11 -29.63
CA SER A 34 7.41 -3.15 -29.78
C SER A 34 6.10 -3.79 -30.21
N ASP A 35 6.10 -5.00 -30.78
CA ASP A 35 4.89 -5.62 -31.34
C ASP A 35 4.29 -6.74 -30.48
N SER A 36 5.07 -7.36 -29.58
CA SER A 36 4.58 -8.49 -28.76
C SER A 36 3.74 -8.07 -27.54
N ASP A 37 3.68 -6.77 -27.24
CA ASP A 37 2.94 -6.19 -26.10
C ASP A 37 1.83 -5.22 -26.57
N ASP A 38 1.44 -5.24 -27.85
CA ASP A 38 0.31 -4.44 -28.31
C ASP A 38 -1.02 -5.07 -27.87
N PHE A 39 -1.50 -4.63 -26.71
CA PHE A 39 -2.78 -5.04 -26.16
C PHE A 39 -3.97 -4.25 -26.74
N SER A 40 -3.76 -3.33 -27.69
CA SER A 40 -4.85 -2.47 -28.21
C SER A 40 -6.04 -3.28 -28.76
N PRO A 41 -5.84 -4.33 -29.58
CA PRO A 41 -6.96 -5.13 -30.08
C PRO A 41 -7.74 -5.84 -28.95
N LEU A 42 -7.05 -6.23 -27.88
CA LEU A 42 -7.67 -6.83 -26.70
C LEU A 42 -8.46 -5.79 -25.89
N LEU A 43 -7.90 -4.60 -25.72
CA LEU A 43 -8.56 -3.50 -25.02
C LEU A 43 -9.83 -3.06 -25.78
N ASP A 44 -9.78 -2.98 -27.10
CA ASP A 44 -10.93 -2.65 -27.94
C ASP A 44 -12.01 -3.73 -27.87
N ALA A 45 -11.62 -5.00 -27.92
CA ALA A 45 -12.55 -6.12 -27.76
C ALA A 45 -13.21 -6.08 -26.38
N PHE A 46 -12.45 -5.78 -25.33
CA PHE A 46 -12.95 -5.64 -23.97
C PHE A 46 -13.93 -4.46 -23.82
N ASP A 47 -13.58 -3.30 -24.37
CA ASP A 47 -14.44 -2.12 -24.36
C ASP A 47 -15.76 -2.39 -25.10
N SER A 48 -15.70 -3.09 -26.24
CA SER A 48 -16.91 -3.49 -26.97
C SER A 48 -17.84 -4.37 -26.11
N LEU A 49 -17.27 -5.29 -25.34
CA LEU A 49 -18.02 -6.18 -24.45
C LEU A 49 -18.63 -5.42 -23.28
N VAL A 50 -17.88 -4.51 -22.68
CA VAL A 50 -18.36 -3.65 -21.60
C VAL A 50 -19.43 -2.67 -22.09
N GLN A 51 -19.35 -2.17 -23.33
CA GLN A 51 -20.35 -1.29 -23.92
C GLN A 51 -21.71 -1.98 -24.12
N ARG A 52 -21.77 -3.31 -24.19
CA ARG A 52 -23.03 -4.07 -24.22
C ARG A 52 -23.81 -3.98 -22.90
N LEU A 53 -23.12 -3.70 -21.79
CA LEU A 53 -23.76 -3.43 -20.50
C LEU A 53 -24.42 -2.06 -20.50
N ALA A 54 -25.60 -1.95 -19.90
CA ALA A 54 -26.23 -0.65 -19.74
C ALA A 54 -25.36 0.30 -18.87
N PRO A 55 -25.42 1.62 -19.07
CA PRO A 55 -24.69 2.60 -18.24
C PRO A 55 -24.84 2.41 -16.72
N SER A 56 -26.04 2.01 -16.29
CA SER A 56 -26.37 1.72 -14.88
C SER A 56 -25.65 0.45 -14.37
N GLU A 57 -25.55 -0.58 -15.20
CA GLU A 57 -24.87 -1.84 -14.88
C GLU A 57 -23.36 -1.65 -14.81
N ARG A 58 -22.78 -0.86 -15.71
CA ARG A 58 -21.36 -0.50 -15.64
C ARG A 58 -21.03 0.29 -14.38
N ARG A 59 -21.87 1.26 -14.02
CA ARG A 59 -21.72 2.01 -12.76
C ARG A 59 -21.83 1.10 -11.54
N LYS A 60 -22.75 0.13 -11.57
CA LYS A 60 -22.90 -0.87 -10.50
C LYS A 60 -21.65 -1.75 -10.38
N LEU A 61 -21.16 -2.28 -11.50
CA LEU A 61 -19.90 -3.03 -11.58
C LEU A 61 -18.73 -2.22 -11.01
N GLY A 62 -18.55 -0.98 -11.45
CA GLY A 62 -17.49 -0.10 -10.94
C GLY A 62 -17.59 0.15 -9.44
N SER A 63 -18.81 0.37 -8.92
CA SER A 63 -19.03 0.51 -7.47
C SER A 63 -18.68 -0.76 -6.70
N ASP A 64 -19.02 -1.93 -7.23
CA ASP A 64 -18.75 -3.23 -6.59
C ASP A 64 -17.24 -3.52 -6.56
N ILE A 65 -16.54 -3.26 -7.67
CA ILE A 65 -15.07 -3.33 -7.76
C ILE A 65 -14.44 -2.39 -6.72
N ALA A 66 -14.85 -1.12 -6.70
CA ALA A 66 -14.28 -0.12 -5.79
C ALA A 66 -14.56 -0.48 -4.32
N THR A 67 -15.69 -1.15 -4.04
CA THR A 67 -16.00 -1.70 -2.70
C THR A 67 -15.03 -2.79 -2.31
N GLY A 68 -14.82 -3.77 -3.19
CA GLY A 68 -13.89 -4.88 -2.97
C GLY A 68 -12.46 -4.39 -2.77
N LEU A 69 -11.98 -3.53 -3.68
CA LEU A 69 -10.65 -2.93 -3.61
C LEU A 69 -10.42 -2.16 -2.30
N ARG A 70 -11.40 -1.37 -1.88
CA ARG A 70 -11.32 -0.61 -0.62
C ARG A 70 -11.27 -1.54 0.59
N ALA A 71 -12.09 -2.60 0.60
CA ALA A 71 -12.09 -3.58 1.67
C ALA A 71 -10.74 -4.33 1.73
N ALA A 72 -10.21 -4.77 0.58
CA ALA A 72 -8.93 -5.45 0.48
C ALA A 72 -7.78 -4.56 0.97
N ASN A 73 -7.68 -3.33 0.48
CA ASN A 73 -6.66 -2.38 0.93
C ASN A 73 -6.81 -2.07 2.43
N ALA A 74 -8.02 -1.80 2.94
CA ALA A 74 -8.23 -1.61 4.38
C ALA A 74 -7.82 -2.84 5.21
N GLY A 75 -8.04 -4.04 4.67
CA GLY A 75 -7.64 -5.32 5.26
C GLY A 75 -6.12 -5.48 5.37
N ARG A 76 -5.34 -4.92 4.43
CA ARG A 76 -3.86 -4.93 4.44
C ARG A 76 -3.26 -3.79 5.26
N ILE A 77 -3.87 -2.60 5.20
CA ILE A 77 -3.42 -1.41 5.94
C ILE A 77 -3.51 -1.62 7.46
N ARG A 78 -4.59 -2.23 7.96
CA ARG A 78 -4.78 -2.49 9.41
C ARG A 78 -3.63 -3.31 10.03
N PRO A 79 -3.19 -4.42 9.42
CA PRO A 79 -2.04 -5.17 9.87
C PRO A 79 -0.70 -4.61 9.35
N ASN A 80 -0.63 -3.45 8.69
CA ASN A 80 0.61 -2.94 8.07
C ASN A 80 1.27 -4.00 7.15
N VAL A 81 0.48 -4.56 6.25
CA VAL A 81 0.94 -5.52 5.23
C VAL A 81 0.90 -4.83 3.88
N GLU A 82 1.94 -5.01 3.08
CA GLU A 82 2.05 -4.49 1.72
C GLU A 82 1.28 -5.39 0.72
N PRO A 83 0.95 -4.91 -0.49
CA PRO A 83 0.26 -5.71 -1.50
C PRO A 83 0.98 -7.01 -1.88
N ASP A 84 2.31 -7.07 -1.76
CA ASP A 84 3.09 -8.30 -1.97
C ASP A 84 2.97 -9.31 -0.80
N GLY A 85 2.32 -8.94 0.30
CA GLY A 85 2.16 -9.76 1.50
C GLY A 85 3.22 -9.53 2.56
N GLU A 86 4.26 -8.74 2.30
CA GLU A 86 5.31 -8.45 3.28
C GLU A 86 4.81 -7.49 4.36
N SER A 87 5.43 -7.54 5.55
CA SER A 87 5.15 -6.58 6.61
C SER A 87 5.86 -5.26 6.33
N MET A 88 5.13 -4.14 6.39
CA MET A 88 5.71 -2.81 6.22
C MET A 88 6.81 -2.53 7.25
N GLU A 89 7.81 -1.74 6.83
CA GLU A 89 8.91 -1.37 7.71
C GLU A 89 8.41 -0.69 9.00
N PRO A 90 8.77 -1.19 10.20
CA PRO A 90 8.29 -0.64 11.47
C PRO A 90 8.64 0.83 11.67
N ARG A 91 7.78 1.56 12.39
CA ARG A 91 8.07 2.94 12.78
C ARG A 91 9.20 2.98 13.82
N LYS A 92 10.15 3.91 13.64
CA LYS A 92 11.14 4.24 14.69
C LYS A 92 10.42 4.66 15.98
N ARG A 93 10.61 3.91 17.06
CA ARG A 93 9.94 4.16 18.34
C ARG A 93 10.50 5.43 18.98
N ARG A 94 9.63 6.36 19.39
CA ARG A 94 10.05 7.55 20.16
C ARG A 94 10.47 7.13 21.58
N LYS A 95 11.52 7.75 22.14
CA LYS A 95 12.02 7.45 23.50
C LYS A 95 10.92 7.59 24.56
N SER A 96 10.07 8.62 24.48
CA SER A 96 8.92 8.82 25.39
C SER A 96 7.87 7.71 25.28
N GLY A 97 7.56 7.26 24.07
CA GLY A 97 6.67 6.10 23.84
C GLY A 97 7.22 4.81 24.42
N ARG A 98 8.55 4.61 24.40
CA ARG A 98 9.22 3.46 25.03
C ARG A 98 9.04 3.46 26.56
N LEU A 99 9.20 4.63 27.20
CA LEU A 99 9.06 4.77 28.65
C LEU A 99 7.59 4.61 29.09
N ARG A 100 6.64 5.20 28.36
CA ARG A 100 5.20 5.04 28.62
C ARG A 100 4.75 3.59 28.42
N ALA A 101 5.19 2.93 27.35
CA ALA A 101 4.88 1.53 27.08
C ALA A 101 5.58 0.55 28.05
N LYS A 102 6.70 0.94 28.68
CA LYS A 102 7.34 0.17 29.75
C LYS A 102 6.53 0.29 31.04
N ARG A 103 6.25 1.52 31.48
CA ARG A 103 5.42 1.78 32.68
C ARG A 103 4.09 1.03 32.65
N ILE A 104 3.34 1.13 31.55
CA ILE A 104 2.03 0.47 31.40
C ILE A 104 2.16 -1.08 31.31
N ARG A 105 3.30 -1.62 30.87
CA ARG A 105 3.53 -3.08 30.87
C ARG A 105 3.84 -3.62 32.26
N ASP A 106 4.59 -2.85 33.03
CA ASP A 106 5.08 -3.23 34.36
C ASP A 106 3.99 -3.03 35.43
N GLU A 107 2.99 -2.18 35.17
CA GLU A 107 1.79 -2.06 35.98
C GLU A 107 0.92 -3.34 35.91
N ALA A 108 0.74 -3.99 37.07
CA ALA A 108 -0.05 -5.22 37.21
C ALA A 108 -1.56 -5.00 36.99
N SER A 109 -2.05 -3.78 37.27
CA SER A 109 -3.45 -3.36 37.11
C SER A 109 -3.88 -3.16 35.65
N VAL A 110 -2.93 -3.10 34.71
CA VAL A 110 -3.22 -2.85 33.31
C VAL A 110 -3.71 -4.13 32.63
N SER A 111 -4.92 -4.07 32.07
CA SER A 111 -5.54 -5.21 31.41
C SER A 111 -4.69 -5.80 30.28
N ARG A 112 -4.80 -7.12 30.07
CA ARG A 112 -4.15 -7.82 28.94
C ARG A 112 -4.48 -7.16 27.59
N THR A 113 -5.69 -6.65 27.44
CA THR A 113 -6.15 -5.90 26.26
C THR A 113 -5.40 -4.58 26.07
N ALA A 114 -5.17 -3.81 27.13
CA ALA A 114 -4.38 -2.59 27.08
C ALA A 114 -2.89 -2.87 26.80
N LYS A 115 -2.32 -3.96 27.33
CA LYS A 115 -0.96 -4.40 26.97
C LYS A 115 -0.86 -4.81 25.49
N ARG A 116 -1.89 -5.44 24.92
CA ARG A 116 -1.95 -5.83 23.50
C ARG A 116 -2.08 -4.61 22.57
N SER A 117 -2.90 -3.62 22.92
CA SER A 117 -3.08 -2.41 22.09
C SER A 117 -1.79 -1.59 21.97
N ILE A 118 -0.99 -1.50 23.05
CA ILE A 118 0.33 -0.83 23.06
C ILE A 118 1.36 -1.56 22.19
N ARG A 119 1.30 -2.89 22.13
CA ARG A 119 2.13 -3.68 21.21
C ARG A 119 1.68 -3.52 19.75
N GLN A 120 0.42 -3.15 19.54
CA GLN A 120 -0.25 -3.03 18.24
C GLN A 120 -0.45 -1.58 17.80
N GLU A 121 0.46 -0.65 18.13
CA GLU A 121 0.51 0.69 17.52
C GLU A 121 0.90 0.58 16.02
N LYS A 122 0.03 -0.07 15.23
CA LYS A 122 0.10 -0.19 13.78
C LYS A 122 -0.02 1.23 13.22
N MET A 123 0.99 1.66 12.48
CA MET A 123 1.20 3.06 12.12
C MET A 123 0.06 3.67 11.27
N PHE A 124 -0.67 2.84 10.51
CA PHE A 124 -1.72 3.29 9.59
C PHE A 124 -3.11 2.79 9.94
N ARG A 125 -3.35 2.36 11.19
CA ARG A 125 -4.68 1.89 11.61
C ARG A 125 -5.80 2.89 11.30
N GLY A 126 -5.51 4.19 11.45
CA GLY A 126 -6.43 5.27 11.09
C GLY A 126 -6.66 5.41 9.58
N ALA A 127 -5.67 5.12 8.73
CA ALA A 127 -5.78 5.26 7.27
C ALA A 127 -6.83 4.31 6.68
N ALA A 128 -7.04 3.13 7.28
CA ALA A 128 -8.08 2.19 6.88
C ALA A 128 -9.53 2.66 7.17
N ASN A 129 -9.72 3.80 7.84
CA ASN A 129 -11.03 4.32 8.18
C ASN A 129 -11.76 4.83 6.90
N PRO A 130 -13.06 4.49 6.69
CA PRO A 130 -13.88 5.01 5.60
C PRO A 130 -13.90 6.52 5.42
N ARG A 131 -13.66 7.27 6.50
CA ARG A 131 -13.53 8.73 6.44
C ARG A 131 -12.37 9.18 5.56
N TYR A 132 -11.28 8.43 5.54
CA TYR A 132 -10.03 8.78 4.85
C TYR A 132 -9.77 7.94 3.61
N LEU A 133 -10.02 6.63 3.64
CA LEU A 133 -9.91 5.75 2.49
C LEU A 133 -11.27 5.70 1.78
N ARG A 134 -11.40 6.46 0.70
CA ARG A 134 -12.62 6.61 -0.09
C ARG A 134 -12.58 5.71 -1.33
N LYS A 135 -13.78 5.43 -1.82
CA LYS A 135 -14.00 4.75 -3.10
C LYS A 135 -14.86 5.67 -3.96
N GLU A 136 -14.57 5.72 -5.24
CA GLU A 136 -15.34 6.45 -6.25
C GLU A 136 -15.53 5.55 -7.46
N SER A 137 -16.63 5.72 -8.17
CA SER A 137 -16.91 4.92 -9.36
C SER A 137 -17.78 5.69 -10.34
N SER A 138 -17.42 5.61 -11.62
CA SER A 138 -18.18 6.13 -12.76
C SER A 138 -18.63 4.97 -13.65
N GLN A 139 -19.13 5.27 -14.85
CA GLN A 139 -19.49 4.22 -15.81
C GLN A 139 -18.28 3.52 -16.44
N GLY A 140 -17.09 4.13 -16.37
CA GLY A 140 -15.86 3.59 -16.98
C GLY A 140 -14.71 3.47 -15.99
N GLU A 141 -14.92 3.80 -14.72
CA GLU A 141 -13.82 3.88 -13.76
C GLU A 141 -14.25 3.43 -12.36
N ALA A 142 -13.31 2.79 -11.65
CA ALA A 142 -13.43 2.44 -10.25
C ALA A 142 -12.12 2.82 -9.55
N GLN A 143 -12.20 3.72 -8.57
CA GLN A 143 -11.05 4.26 -7.87
C GLN A 143 -11.16 4.02 -6.36
N VAL A 144 -10.00 3.81 -5.74
CA VAL A 144 -9.84 3.78 -4.28
C VAL A 144 -8.63 4.61 -3.91
N GLY A 145 -8.81 5.56 -3.01
CA GLY A 145 -7.78 6.53 -2.68
C GLY A 145 -7.98 7.17 -1.31
N PHE A 146 -6.95 7.87 -0.88
CA PHE A 146 -7.00 8.66 0.35
C PHE A 146 -7.43 10.08 0.07
N VAL A 147 -8.09 10.72 1.04
CA VAL A 147 -8.52 12.12 0.95
C VAL A 147 -7.94 13.01 2.05
N GLY A 148 -7.89 14.32 1.79
CA GLY A 148 -7.44 15.35 2.72
C GLY A 148 -6.01 15.14 3.22
N ALA A 149 -5.76 15.43 4.50
CA ALA A 149 -4.43 15.29 5.09
C ALA A 149 -3.89 13.85 5.04
N MET A 150 -4.77 12.84 5.02
CA MET A 150 -4.35 11.45 4.90
C MET A 150 -3.71 11.18 3.53
N ALA A 151 -4.25 11.75 2.44
CA ALA A 151 -3.69 11.60 1.10
C ALA A 151 -2.24 12.06 1.03
N ARG A 152 -1.95 13.23 1.60
CA ARG A 152 -0.59 13.78 1.69
C ARG A 152 0.37 12.83 2.42
N ILE A 153 -0.04 12.35 3.60
CA ILE A 153 0.79 11.46 4.43
C ILE A 153 1.01 10.13 3.73
N MET A 154 -0.05 9.55 3.15
CA MET A 154 0.03 8.25 2.48
C MET A 154 0.85 8.34 1.19
N LYS A 155 0.81 9.46 0.46
CA LYS A 155 1.71 9.69 -0.70
C LYS A 155 3.18 9.61 -0.28
N VAL A 156 3.54 10.31 0.80
CA VAL A 156 4.90 10.30 1.34
C VAL A 156 5.35 8.89 1.68
N HIS A 157 4.47 8.09 2.29
CA HIS A 157 4.80 6.70 2.60
C HIS A 157 4.80 5.79 1.38
N GLN A 158 3.84 5.92 0.46
CA GLN A 158 3.73 5.14 -0.77
C GLN A 158 5.02 5.21 -1.59
N TYR A 159 5.60 6.41 -1.73
CA TYR A 159 6.77 6.64 -2.57
C TYR A 159 8.08 6.85 -1.78
N GLY A 160 8.03 6.85 -0.45
CA GLY A 160 9.20 7.10 0.39
C GLY A 160 9.74 8.54 0.28
N GLU A 161 8.84 9.52 0.24
CA GLU A 161 9.20 10.93 0.09
C GLU A 161 9.76 11.53 1.40
N THR A 162 10.21 12.79 1.31
CA THR A 162 10.70 13.55 2.47
C THR A 162 9.65 14.54 2.93
N ASP A 163 9.20 14.42 4.19
CA ASP A 163 8.20 15.30 4.80
C ASP A 163 8.63 15.74 6.21
N THR A 164 8.01 16.81 6.71
CA THR A 164 8.21 17.26 8.10
C THR A 164 7.51 16.30 9.07
N VAL A 165 8.06 16.12 10.27
CA VAL A 165 7.47 15.23 11.30
C VAL A 165 6.16 15.81 11.85
N THR A 166 6.05 17.13 11.90
CA THR A 166 4.87 17.89 12.30
C THR A 166 4.54 18.96 11.25
N ARG A 167 3.38 19.62 11.37
CA ARG A 167 2.99 20.74 10.48
C ARG A 167 3.78 22.03 10.71
N ASP A 168 4.58 22.06 11.77
CA ASP A 168 5.43 23.19 12.11
C ASP A 168 6.55 23.31 11.05
N PRO A 169 6.72 24.48 10.41
CA PRO A 169 7.80 24.71 9.45
C PRO A 169 9.21 24.50 10.02
N SER A 170 9.38 24.66 11.34
CA SER A 170 10.66 24.42 12.03
C SER A 170 10.93 22.93 12.32
N SER A 171 9.97 22.06 11.99
CA SER A 171 10.06 20.63 12.25
C SER A 171 11.14 19.95 11.40
N PRO A 172 11.93 19.01 11.96
CA PRO A 172 12.89 18.25 11.19
C PRO A 172 12.23 17.56 9.99
N ARG A 173 12.89 17.65 8.84
CA ARG A 173 12.52 16.89 7.64
C ARG A 173 13.14 15.50 7.70
N VAL A 174 12.34 14.49 7.40
CA VAL A 174 12.77 13.10 7.44
C VAL A 174 12.37 12.43 6.13
N THR A 175 13.30 11.69 5.54
CA THR A 175 13.01 10.78 4.43
C THR A 175 12.40 9.51 4.98
N TYR A 176 11.19 9.19 4.56
CA TYR A 176 10.50 7.99 4.99
C TYR A 176 10.88 6.83 4.07
N PRO A 177 11.05 5.61 4.60
CA PRO A 177 11.14 4.46 3.72
C PRO A 177 9.79 4.25 3.03
N ALA A 178 9.87 3.83 1.76
CA ALA A 178 8.69 3.49 0.97
C ALA A 178 7.96 2.32 1.63
N ARG A 179 6.65 2.46 1.73
CA ARG A 179 5.69 1.46 2.23
C ARG A 179 4.52 1.51 1.27
N VAL A 180 4.32 0.47 0.48
CA VAL A 180 3.23 0.44 -0.49
C VAL A 180 1.92 0.25 0.29
N VAL A 181 1.19 1.34 0.52
CA VAL A 181 -0.05 1.36 1.31
C VAL A 181 -1.27 1.00 0.46
N LEU A 182 -1.27 1.46 -0.79
CA LEU A 182 -2.28 1.11 -1.79
C LEU A 182 -1.64 0.27 -2.89
N GLY A 183 -2.37 -0.76 -3.32
CA GLY A 183 -2.01 -1.54 -4.49
C GLY A 183 -3.10 -2.51 -4.90
N ILE A 184 -2.89 -3.11 -6.07
CA ILE A 184 -3.73 -4.15 -6.65
C ILE A 184 -2.89 -5.42 -6.74
N THR A 185 -3.23 -6.39 -5.90
CA THR A 185 -2.57 -7.70 -5.83
C THR A 185 -3.06 -8.63 -6.94
N PRO A 186 -2.36 -9.75 -7.23
CA PRO A 186 -2.88 -10.77 -8.12
C PRO A 186 -4.29 -11.26 -7.72
N ASP A 187 -4.54 -11.45 -6.42
CA ASP A 187 -5.87 -11.83 -5.90
C ASP A 187 -6.93 -10.75 -6.17
N ASP A 188 -6.58 -9.47 -6.02
CA ASP A 188 -7.49 -8.38 -6.33
C ASP A 188 -7.82 -8.38 -7.84
N ARG A 189 -6.82 -8.58 -8.71
CA ARG A 189 -7.03 -8.70 -10.16
C ARG A 189 -7.94 -9.87 -10.49
N GLY A 190 -7.71 -11.04 -9.89
CA GLY A 190 -8.55 -12.22 -10.08
C GLY A 190 -10.01 -11.96 -9.74
N ARG A 191 -10.27 -11.35 -8.57
CA ARG A 191 -11.64 -10.97 -8.15
C ARG A 191 -12.29 -9.94 -9.08
N ILE A 192 -11.51 -8.97 -9.56
CA ILE A 192 -12.00 -7.97 -10.50
C ILE A 192 -12.39 -8.63 -11.82
N LEU A 193 -11.54 -9.49 -12.36
CA LEU A 193 -11.81 -10.23 -13.60
C LEU A 193 -13.05 -11.11 -13.44
N GLU A 194 -13.18 -11.83 -12.33
CA GLU A 194 -14.37 -12.64 -12.03
C GLU A 194 -15.65 -11.79 -11.99
N GLN A 195 -15.61 -10.62 -11.34
CA GLN A 195 -16.75 -9.70 -11.29
C GLN A 195 -17.15 -9.17 -12.67
N ILE A 196 -16.16 -8.91 -13.52
CA ILE A 196 -16.40 -8.45 -14.90
C ILE A 196 -17.00 -9.60 -15.72
N SER A 197 -16.36 -10.77 -15.73
CA SER A 197 -16.80 -11.95 -16.48
C SER A 197 -18.23 -12.35 -16.11
N ALA A 198 -18.59 -12.31 -14.82
CA ALA A 198 -19.95 -12.64 -14.35
C ALA A 198 -21.06 -11.72 -14.87
N ARG A 199 -20.73 -10.53 -15.40
CA ARG A 199 -21.73 -9.59 -15.96
C ARG A 199 -21.75 -9.59 -17.48
N ILE A 200 -20.67 -10.00 -18.13
CA ILE A 200 -20.51 -9.98 -19.59
C ILE A 200 -20.79 -11.36 -20.20
N ALA A 201 -20.65 -12.44 -19.42
CA ALA A 201 -21.05 -13.77 -19.86
C ALA A 201 -22.58 -13.84 -20.09
N PRO A 202 -23.04 -14.47 -21.19
CA PRO A 202 -24.46 -14.58 -21.53
C PRO A 202 -25.25 -15.46 -20.55
#